data_AF-A0A7J6T6G1-F1
#
_entry.id   AF-A0A7J6T6G1-F1
#
_cell.length_a   1.000
_cell.length_b   1.000
_cell.length_c   1.000
_cell.angle_alpha   90.00
_cell.angle_beta   90.00
_cell.angle_gamma   90.00
#
_symmetry.space_group_name_H-M   'P 1'
#
loop_
_entity.id
_entity.type
_entity.pdbx_description
1 polymer ?
#
loop_
_entity_poly.entity_id
_entity_poly.type
_entity_poly.pdbx_seq_one_letter_code
_entity_poly.pdbx_strand_id
1 'polypeptide(L)'
;VQVLSLVVVFPYCLRDNMSGFKWIAVLSIVAMLALIAAVVILSIIRIIENPVQWVPPAEPSETVFAVSIKYFSGTSSFLAISISSVSYLCHFNILPVVVEEMHAPTKSRSNEAIRWTMVSVAIMYVAFAVFGYLYAYDMPVGVSGDILLNFPSDSILVNIVRIGLFLTLDLSYPLLVLPCYQSLESLVTELRGYEVGHSRRSFSSKLWSKGKQFDCAVSIVTA
;
A
#
# COMPACT_ATOMS: atom_id res chain seq x y z
N VAL A 1 -13.36 -1.84 -17.43
CA VAL A 1 -12.29 -0.97 -16.86
C VAL A 1 -10.99 -1.75 -16.70
N GLN A 2 -10.97 -2.87 -15.96
CA GLN A 2 -9.78 -3.73 -15.79
C GLN A 2 -9.17 -4.25 -17.12
N VAL A 3 -9.98 -4.52 -18.14
CA VAL A 3 -9.50 -4.92 -19.48
C VAL A 3 -8.85 -3.74 -20.24
N LEU A 4 -9.34 -2.52 -20.02
CA LEU A 4 -8.82 -1.31 -20.67
C LEU A 4 -7.47 -0.91 -20.06
N SER A 5 -7.35 -1.00 -18.72
CA SER A 5 -6.07 -0.78 -18.04
C SER A 5 -5.05 -1.86 -18.40
N LEU A 6 -5.45 -3.13 -18.53
CA LEU A 6 -4.57 -4.18 -19.09
C LEU A 6 -4.07 -3.85 -20.49
N VAL A 7 -4.93 -3.39 -21.42
CA VAL A 7 -4.54 -3.08 -22.80
C VAL A 7 -3.63 -1.84 -22.91
N VAL A 8 -3.75 -0.87 -21.99
CA VAL A 8 -2.91 0.35 -21.96
C VAL A 8 -1.61 0.15 -21.19
N VAL A 9 -1.64 -0.65 -20.12
CA VAL A 9 -0.49 -0.92 -19.24
C VAL A 9 0.41 -2.01 -19.81
N PHE A 10 -0.14 -3.04 -20.46
CA PHE A 10 0.62 -4.10 -21.12
C PHE A 10 1.67 -3.61 -22.13
N PRO A 11 1.38 -2.64 -23.04
CA PRO A 11 2.41 -2.07 -23.92
C PRO A 11 3.42 -1.19 -23.16
N TYR A 12 3.06 -0.65 -21.99
CA TYR A 12 3.99 0.07 -21.11
C TYR A 12 4.96 -0.88 -20.39
N CYS A 13 4.51 -2.08 -20.02
CA CYS A 13 5.35 -3.15 -19.48
C CYS A 13 6.30 -3.76 -20.52
N LEU A 14 5.94 -3.71 -21.80
CA LEU A 14 6.74 -4.24 -22.92
C LEU A 14 7.79 -3.24 -23.47
N ARG A 15 7.84 -2.00 -22.96
CA ARG A 15 8.79 -1.00 -23.43
C ARG A 15 10.08 -1.07 -22.59
N ASP A 16 11.17 -1.50 -23.22
CA ASP A 16 12.52 -1.67 -22.63
C ASP A 16 13.19 -0.41 -22.05
N ASN A 17 12.47 0.71 -21.93
CA ASN A 17 13.00 1.94 -21.32
C ASN A 17 12.75 1.95 -19.80
N MET A 18 13.71 1.39 -19.05
CA MET A 18 13.74 1.36 -17.58
C MET A 18 13.72 2.75 -16.88
N SER A 19 13.69 3.85 -17.63
CA SER A 19 13.58 5.21 -17.09
C SER A 19 12.14 5.66 -16.81
N GLY A 20 11.13 5.08 -17.47
CA GLY A 20 9.73 5.48 -17.31
C GLY A 20 9.09 5.04 -15.99
N PHE A 21 9.52 3.90 -15.46
CA PHE A 21 8.98 3.28 -14.24
C PHE A 21 9.22 4.13 -12.98
N LYS A 22 10.36 4.83 -12.92
CA LYS A 22 10.70 5.72 -11.81
C LYS A 22 9.73 6.88 -11.68
N TRP A 23 9.34 7.49 -12.80
CA TRP A 23 8.38 8.60 -12.82
C TRP A 23 6.97 8.15 -12.42
N ILE A 24 6.58 6.94 -12.82
CA ILE A 24 5.30 6.33 -12.41
C ILE A 24 5.29 6.08 -10.90
N ALA A 25 6.38 5.55 -10.32
CA ALA A 25 6.51 5.35 -8.89
C ALA A 25 6.49 6.67 -8.10
N VAL A 26 7.21 7.69 -8.59
CA VAL A 26 7.21 9.04 -7.99
C VAL A 26 5.80 9.65 -8.03
N LEU A 27 5.10 9.53 -9.16
CA LEU A 27 3.73 10.01 -9.30
C LEU A 27 2.78 9.33 -8.29
N SER A 28 2.92 8.02 -8.09
CA SER A 28 2.14 7.26 -7.09
C SER A 28 2.41 7.75 -5.66
N ILE A 29 3.67 7.98 -5.29
CA ILE A 29 4.01 8.50 -3.96
C ILE A 29 3.40 9.89 -3.75
N VAL A 30 3.53 10.77 -4.73
CA VAL A 30 2.95 12.13 -4.68
C VAL A 30 1.43 12.06 -4.57
N ALA A 31 0.77 11.18 -5.34
CA ALA A 31 -0.67 10.99 -5.29
C ALA A 31 -1.14 10.47 -3.92
N MET A 32 -0.43 9.50 -3.31
CA MET A 32 -0.74 9.02 -1.97
C MET A 32 -0.57 10.10 -0.89
N LEU A 33 0.53 10.86 -0.95
CA LEU A 33 0.76 11.97 -0.01
C LEU A 33 -0.31 13.06 -0.16
N ALA A 34 -0.68 13.40 -1.39
CA ALA A 34 -1.75 14.35 -1.68
C ALA A 34 -3.10 13.87 -1.15
N LEU A 35 -3.39 12.57 -1.26
CA LEU A 35 -4.60 11.97 -0.71
C LEU A 35 -4.64 12.06 0.83
N ILE A 36 -3.54 11.74 1.51
CA ILE A 36 -3.47 11.86 2.97
C ILE A 36 -3.66 13.33 3.38
N ALA A 37 -2.97 14.26 2.72
CA ALA A 37 -3.09 15.68 2.99
C ALA A 37 -4.53 16.18 2.75
N ALA A 38 -5.18 15.76 1.66
CA ALA A 38 -6.56 16.10 1.37
C ALA A 38 -7.51 15.61 2.48
N VAL A 39 -7.38 14.37 2.93
CA VAL A 39 -8.22 13.83 4.02
C VAL A 39 -8.00 14.60 5.32
N VAL A 40 -6.75 14.94 5.66
CA VAL A 40 -6.44 15.75 6.85
C VAL A 40 -7.05 17.15 6.74
N ILE A 41 -6.88 17.82 5.61
CA ILE A 41 -7.43 19.17 5.38
C ILE A 41 -8.96 19.15 5.47
N LEU A 42 -9.61 18.22 4.79
CA LEU A 42 -11.07 18.08 4.82
C LEU A 42 -11.58 17.72 6.21
N SER A 43 -10.86 16.89 6.96
CA SER A 43 -11.15 16.60 8.37
C SER A 43 -11.08 17.85 9.22
N ILE A 44 -10.05 18.67 9.07
CA ILE A 44 -9.89 19.92 9.85
C ILE A 44 -10.99 20.91 9.51
N ILE A 45 -11.28 21.13 8.22
CA ILE A 45 -12.36 22.02 7.78
C ILE A 45 -13.69 21.60 8.40
N ARG A 46 -14.01 20.29 8.36
CA ARG A 46 -15.25 19.76 8.96
C ARG A 46 -15.33 20.01 10.46
N ILE A 47 -14.23 19.82 11.20
CA ILE A 47 -14.15 20.06 12.65
C ILE A 47 -14.37 21.55 12.98
N ILE A 48 -13.89 22.46 12.12
CA ILE A 48 -14.06 23.90 12.31
C ILE A 48 -15.51 24.32 12.00
N GLU A 49 -16.08 23.80 10.92
CA GLU A 49 -17.46 24.13 10.48
C GLU A 49 -18.52 23.52 11.41
N ASN A 50 -18.27 22.32 11.93
CA ASN A 50 -19.14 21.63 12.88
C ASN A 50 -18.35 21.34 14.16
N PRO A 51 -18.16 22.34 15.04
CA PRO A 51 -17.46 22.12 16.30
C PRO A 51 -18.21 21.06 17.12
N VAL A 52 -17.45 20.08 17.62
CA VAL A 52 -17.97 19.01 18.48
C VAL A 52 -18.64 19.65 19.70
N GLN A 53 -19.98 19.71 19.69
CA GLN A 53 -20.73 20.16 20.86
C GLN A 53 -20.72 19.04 21.90
N TRP A 54 -19.87 19.19 22.91
CA TRP A 54 -19.89 18.36 24.11
C TRP A 54 -21.16 18.69 24.92
N VAL A 55 -22.28 18.06 24.58
CA VAL A 55 -23.52 18.16 25.36
C VAL A 55 -23.39 17.22 26.57
N PRO A 56 -23.42 17.72 27.82
CA PRO A 56 -23.50 16.85 29.00
C PRO A 56 -24.83 16.08 28.98
N PRO A 57 -24.88 14.82 29.44
CA PRO A 57 -26.06 13.98 29.33
C PRO A 57 -27.17 14.51 30.24
N ALA A 58 -28.08 15.30 29.68
CA ALA A 58 -29.29 15.77 30.35
C ALA A 58 -30.49 15.57 29.42
N GLU A 59 -31.30 14.57 29.77
CA GLU A 59 -32.73 14.36 29.48
C GLU A 59 -33.20 14.30 28.00
N PRO A 60 -34.20 13.45 27.70
CA PRO A 60 -34.49 12.98 26.36
C PRO A 60 -35.50 13.90 25.65
N SER A 61 -35.02 14.86 24.87
CA SER A 61 -35.86 15.51 23.86
C SER A 61 -35.03 15.98 22.68
N GLU A 62 -35.35 15.41 21.51
CA GLU A 62 -34.94 15.81 20.15
C GLU A 62 -33.50 15.47 19.73
N THR A 63 -33.37 14.29 19.11
CA THR A 63 -32.39 13.93 18.06
C THR A 63 -30.92 14.36 18.26
N VAL A 64 -30.40 14.27 19.48
CA VAL A 64 -28.95 14.38 19.69
C VAL A 64 -28.32 13.06 19.25
N PHE A 65 -27.58 13.08 18.14
CA PHE A 65 -26.84 11.93 17.61
C PHE A 65 -25.76 11.57 18.64
N ALA A 66 -26.06 10.62 19.53
CA ALA A 66 -25.09 10.11 20.48
C ALA A 66 -23.95 9.47 19.70
N VAL A 67 -22.79 10.13 19.68
CA VAL A 67 -21.56 9.64 19.07
C VAL A 67 -21.12 8.38 19.81
N SER A 68 -21.60 7.23 19.34
CA SER A 68 -21.21 5.94 19.89
C SER A 68 -19.93 5.49 19.20
N ILE A 69 -18.79 5.78 19.82
CA ILE A 69 -17.48 5.26 19.38
C ILE A 69 -17.52 3.74 19.57
N LYS A 70 -17.70 3.01 18.48
CA LYS A 70 -17.77 1.55 18.49
C LYS A 70 -16.36 0.95 18.52
N TYR A 71 -15.82 0.75 19.72
CA TYR A 71 -14.46 0.22 19.91
C TYR A 71 -14.28 -1.24 19.45
N PHE A 72 -15.33 -2.06 19.55
CA PHE A 72 -15.24 -3.47 19.18
C PHE A 72 -16.58 -3.98 18.65
N SER A 73 -16.56 -4.51 17.42
CA SER A 73 -17.74 -5.07 16.76
C SER A 73 -17.35 -6.40 16.11
N GLY A 74 -17.11 -7.43 16.93
CA GLY A 74 -16.90 -8.83 16.53
C GLY A 74 -16.34 -9.05 15.12
N THR A 75 -17.22 -9.38 14.17
CA THR A 75 -16.89 -9.67 12.75
C THR A 75 -16.16 -8.53 12.03
N SER A 76 -16.51 -7.27 12.28
CA SER A 76 -15.86 -6.10 11.69
C SER A 76 -14.43 -5.92 12.19
N SER A 77 -14.16 -6.27 13.45
CA SER A 77 -12.81 -6.23 14.02
C SER A 77 -11.87 -7.23 13.34
N PHE A 78 -12.37 -8.42 12.99
CA PHE A 78 -11.58 -9.42 12.26
C PHE A 78 -11.23 -8.98 10.83
N LEU A 79 -12.17 -8.32 10.14
CA LEU A 79 -11.91 -7.73 8.82
C LEU A 79 -10.84 -6.64 8.91
N ALA A 80 -10.91 -5.78 9.93
CA ALA A 80 -9.90 -4.74 10.15
C ALA A 80 -8.50 -5.33 10.36
N ILE A 81 -8.36 -6.42 11.14
CA ILE A 81 -7.08 -7.12 11.33
C ILE A 81 -6.57 -7.70 10.02
N SER A 82 -7.45 -8.29 9.21
CA SER A 82 -7.08 -8.85 7.91
C SER A 82 -6.58 -7.76 6.95
N ILE A 83 -7.33 -6.66 6.80
CA ILE A 83 -6.95 -5.53 5.95
C ILE A 83 -5.64 -4.89 6.43
N SER A 84 -5.49 -4.72 7.75
CA SER A 84 -4.25 -4.20 8.34
C SER A 84 -3.07 -5.11 8.02
N SER A 85 -3.24 -6.43 8.10
CA SER A 85 -2.18 -7.39 7.78
C SER A 85 -1.76 -7.29 6.31
N VAL A 86 -2.73 -7.17 5.39
CA VAL A 86 -2.49 -7.01 3.95
C VAL A 86 -1.78 -5.68 3.64
N SER A 87 -2.04 -4.62 4.39
CA SER A 87 -1.41 -3.30 4.18
C SER A 87 0.09 -3.25 4.46
N TYR A 88 0.63 -4.20 5.24
CA TYR A 88 2.06 -4.31 5.57
C TYR A 88 2.77 -5.41 4.74
N LEU A 89 2.11 -5.93 3.71
CA LEU A 89 2.69 -6.92 2.80
C LEU A 89 3.70 -6.27 1.83
N CYS A 90 4.95 -6.15 2.27
CA CYS A 90 6.05 -5.73 1.39
C CYS A 90 7.23 -6.72 1.38
N HIS A 91 7.14 -7.81 2.15
CA HIS A 91 8.24 -8.75 2.36
C HIS A 91 8.68 -9.49 1.09
N PHE A 92 7.80 -9.68 0.11
CA PHE A 92 8.15 -10.33 -1.17
C PHE A 92 8.97 -9.42 -2.09
N ASN A 93 8.82 -8.10 -1.98
CA ASN A 93 9.55 -7.13 -2.80
C ASN A 93 10.88 -6.67 -2.16
N ILE A 94 11.13 -7.02 -0.90
CA ILE A 94 12.27 -6.51 -0.15
C ILE A 94 13.61 -7.10 -0.65
N LEU A 95 13.61 -8.36 -1.08
CA LEU A 95 14.79 -9.07 -1.57
C LEU A 95 15.35 -8.47 -2.87
N PRO A 96 14.54 -8.28 -3.94
CA PRO A 96 15.04 -7.64 -5.16
C PRO A 96 15.48 -6.19 -4.89
N VAL A 97 14.77 -5.44 -4.04
CA VAL A 97 15.16 -4.06 -3.69
C VAL A 97 16.52 -4.02 -2.98
N VAL A 98 16.77 -4.89 -2.00
CA VAL A 98 18.04 -4.90 -1.27
C VAL A 98 19.21 -5.36 -2.15
N VAL A 99 18.98 -6.31 -3.06
CA VAL A 99 20.06 -6.91 -3.87
C VAL A 99 20.36 -6.10 -5.13
N GLU A 100 19.34 -5.51 -5.76
CA GLU A 100 19.46 -4.88 -7.09
C GLU A 100 19.51 -3.36 -7.03
N GLU A 101 18.87 -2.72 -6.04
CA GLU A 101 18.79 -1.25 -5.94
C GLU A 101 19.74 -0.64 -4.90
N MET A 102 20.12 -1.38 -3.84
CA MET A 102 20.97 -0.84 -2.79
C MET A 102 22.47 -0.91 -3.15
N HIS A 103 23.13 0.24 -3.16
CA HIS A 103 24.59 0.30 -3.33
C HIS A 103 25.30 -0.23 -2.08
N ALA A 104 25.95 -1.39 -2.21
CA ALA A 104 26.62 -2.17 -1.15
C ALA A 104 25.65 -2.64 -0.03
N PRO A 105 24.90 -3.73 -0.25
CA PRO A 105 23.96 -4.26 0.73
C PRO A 105 24.70 -4.83 1.96
N THR A 106 24.46 -4.25 3.13
CA THR A 106 24.93 -4.77 4.42
C THR A 106 23.74 -4.99 5.34
N LYS A 107 23.81 -6.00 6.23
CA LYS A 107 22.71 -6.35 7.14
C LYS A 107 22.21 -5.15 7.95
N SER A 108 23.12 -4.35 8.50
CA SER A 108 22.78 -3.20 9.33
C SER A 108 22.07 -2.09 8.53
N ARG A 109 22.57 -1.75 7.32
CA ARG A 109 21.99 -0.68 6.50
C ARG A 109 20.61 -1.05 5.95
N SER A 110 20.45 -2.28 5.50
CA SER A 110 19.15 -2.77 5.02
C SER A 110 18.13 -2.81 6.15
N ASN A 111 18.49 -3.34 7.33
CA ASN A 111 17.56 -3.39 8.46
C ASN A 111 17.18 -1.98 8.98
N GLU A 112 18.14 -1.05 8.98
CA GLU A 112 17.85 0.35 9.32
C GLU A 112 16.89 1.01 8.33
N ALA A 113 17.12 0.84 7.01
CA ALA A 113 16.22 1.36 5.98
C ALA A 113 14.80 0.77 6.13
N ILE A 114 14.69 -0.54 6.33
CA ILE A 114 13.41 -1.23 6.52
C ILE A 114 12.70 -0.67 7.76
N ARG A 115 13.40 -0.54 8.89
CA ARG A 115 12.84 0.00 10.13
C ARG A 115 12.28 1.42 9.92
N TRP A 116 13.05 2.30 9.30
CA TRP A 116 12.59 3.68 9.04
C TRP A 116 11.39 3.72 8.11
N THR A 117 11.36 2.91 7.05
CA THR A 117 10.20 2.82 6.15
C THR A 117 8.96 2.31 6.87
N MET A 118 9.09 1.27 7.70
CA MET A 118 7.97 0.72 8.47
C MET A 118 7.40 1.72 9.48
N VAL A 119 8.26 2.40 10.23
CA VAL A 119 7.84 3.43 11.18
C VAL A 119 7.16 4.59 10.46
N SER A 120 7.71 5.04 9.34
CA SER A 120 7.13 6.11 8.52
C SER A 120 5.74 5.74 8.00
N VAL A 121 5.59 4.54 7.43
CA VAL A 121 4.30 4.05 6.91
C VAL A 121 3.28 3.86 8.05
N ALA A 122 3.71 3.34 9.21
CA ALA A 122 2.84 3.19 10.37
C ALA A 122 2.28 4.54 10.85
N ILE A 123 3.13 5.58 10.93
CA ILE A 123 2.69 6.93 11.30
C ILE A 123 1.68 7.46 10.27
N MET A 124 1.94 7.29 8.98
CA MET A 124 1.03 7.74 7.91
C MET A 124 -0.32 7.02 7.97
N TYR A 125 -0.32 5.70 8.18
CA TYR A 125 -1.55 4.92 8.31
C TYR A 125 -2.35 5.30 9.56
N VAL A 126 -1.69 5.51 10.70
CA VAL A 126 -2.38 5.96 11.93
C VAL A 126 -2.97 7.35 11.73
N ALA A 127 -2.22 8.29 11.16
CA ALA A 127 -2.74 9.62 10.86
C ALA A 127 -3.96 9.55 9.93
N PHE A 128 -3.85 8.81 8.82
CA PHE A 128 -4.96 8.62 7.89
C PHE A 128 -6.19 8.00 8.55
N ALA A 129 -6.00 6.97 9.38
CA ALA A 129 -7.08 6.31 10.10
C ALA A 129 -7.77 7.24 11.11
N VAL A 130 -7.00 8.00 11.88
CA VAL A 130 -7.54 8.94 12.89
C VAL A 130 -8.31 10.08 12.21
N PHE A 131 -7.70 10.77 11.25
CA PHE A 131 -8.37 11.89 10.56
C PHE A 131 -9.53 11.42 9.68
N GLY A 132 -9.40 10.27 9.01
CA GLY A 132 -10.49 9.67 8.25
C GLY A 132 -11.67 9.27 9.14
N TYR A 133 -11.40 8.67 10.30
CA TYR A 133 -12.45 8.34 11.27
C TYR A 133 -13.12 9.60 11.84
N LEU A 134 -12.32 10.60 12.24
CA LEU A 134 -12.83 11.90 12.69
C LEU A 134 -13.65 12.62 11.61
N TYR A 135 -13.34 12.40 10.34
CA TYR A 135 -14.17 12.94 9.26
C TYR A 135 -15.51 12.22 9.10
N ALA A 136 -15.66 10.93 9.45
CA ALA A 136 -16.87 10.15 9.17
C ALA A 136 -17.69 9.70 10.38
N TYR A 137 -17.18 9.82 11.61
CA TYR A 137 -17.81 9.25 12.82
C TYR A 137 -19.23 9.77 13.10
N ASP A 138 -19.50 11.04 12.80
CA ASP A 138 -20.79 11.71 13.06
C ASP A 138 -21.64 11.88 11.79
N MET A 139 -21.33 11.14 10.72
CA MET A 139 -22.16 11.17 9.53
C MET A 139 -23.37 10.24 9.68
N PRO A 140 -24.55 10.61 9.14
CA PRO A 140 -25.75 9.77 9.20
C PRO A 140 -25.57 8.41 8.50
N VAL A 141 -24.64 8.32 7.55
CA VAL A 141 -24.29 7.10 6.80
C VAL A 141 -23.28 6.23 7.57
N GLY A 142 -22.65 6.77 8.62
CA GLY A 142 -21.57 6.12 9.36
C GLY A 142 -20.25 6.05 8.58
N VAL A 143 -19.30 5.25 9.07
CA VAL A 143 -17.98 5.08 8.44
C VAL A 143 -18.06 4.00 7.35
N SER A 144 -18.11 4.42 6.09
CA SER A 144 -17.99 3.50 4.95
C SER A 144 -16.58 2.85 4.88
N GLY A 145 -16.51 1.59 4.42
CA GLY A 145 -15.23 0.87 4.27
C GLY A 145 -14.26 1.52 3.27
N ASP A 146 -14.79 2.21 2.26
CA ASP A 146 -14.05 3.20 1.48
C ASP A 146 -14.41 4.60 2.00
N ILE A 147 -13.45 5.27 2.63
CA ILE A 147 -13.66 6.60 3.20
C ILE A 147 -14.02 7.63 2.11
N LEU A 148 -13.56 7.43 0.86
CA LEU A 148 -13.82 8.34 -0.26
C LEU A 148 -15.32 8.46 -0.59
N LEU A 149 -16.12 7.44 -0.25
CA LEU A 149 -17.58 7.44 -0.45
C LEU A 149 -18.33 8.34 0.52
N ASN A 150 -17.75 8.64 1.69
CA ASN A 150 -18.38 9.54 2.66
C ASN A 150 -18.20 11.02 2.28
N PHE A 151 -17.31 11.33 1.34
CA PHE A 151 -17.13 12.71 0.88
C PHE A 151 -18.17 13.09 -0.18
N PRO A 152 -18.67 14.34 -0.17
CA PRO A 152 -19.62 14.83 -1.14
C PRO A 152 -19.02 14.87 -2.55
N SER A 153 -19.75 14.33 -3.53
CA SER A 153 -19.31 14.20 -4.92
C SER A 153 -19.20 15.52 -5.68
N ASP A 154 -19.76 16.61 -5.16
CA ASP A 154 -19.75 17.94 -5.79
C ASP A 154 -18.44 18.70 -5.56
N SER A 155 -17.58 18.22 -4.66
CA SER A 155 -16.31 18.88 -4.36
C SER A 155 -15.22 18.47 -5.36
N ILE A 156 -14.74 19.46 -6.12
CA ILE A 156 -13.67 19.30 -7.13
C ILE A 156 -12.44 18.61 -6.52
N LEU A 157 -12.08 18.99 -5.29
CA LEU A 157 -10.93 18.44 -4.58
C LEU A 157 -11.07 16.93 -4.35
N VAL A 158 -12.24 16.45 -3.95
CA VAL A 158 -12.49 15.01 -3.72
C VAL A 158 -12.48 14.25 -5.04
N ASN A 159 -13.02 14.82 -6.11
CA ASN A 159 -12.98 14.19 -7.43
C ASN A 159 -11.55 14.08 -7.97
N ILE A 160 -10.69 15.09 -7.75
CA ILE A 160 -9.26 15.01 -8.07
C ILE A 160 -8.60 13.87 -7.29
N VAL A 161 -8.88 13.75 -5.99
CA VAL A 161 -8.34 12.67 -5.15
C VAL A 161 -8.81 11.29 -5.63
N ARG A 162 -10.09 11.14 -6.00
CA ARG A 162 -10.63 9.88 -6.56
C ARG A 162 -9.93 9.48 -7.85
N ILE A 163 -9.71 10.44 -8.76
CA ILE A 163 -8.98 10.19 -10.01
C ILE A 163 -7.51 9.82 -9.72
N GLY A 164 -6.85 10.52 -8.79
CA GLY A 164 -5.48 10.22 -8.38
C GLY A 164 -5.34 8.83 -7.76
N LEU A 165 -6.30 8.41 -6.92
CA LEU A 165 -6.36 7.06 -6.37
C LEU A 165 -6.55 6.02 -7.47
N PHE A 166 -7.47 6.27 -8.40
CA PHE A 166 -7.71 5.38 -9.53
C PHE A 166 -6.44 5.18 -10.38
N LEU A 167 -5.76 6.26 -10.75
CA LEU A 167 -4.50 6.20 -11.49
C LEU A 167 -3.41 5.46 -10.70
N THR A 168 -3.32 5.69 -9.40
CA THR A 168 -2.34 5.01 -8.55
C THR A 168 -2.57 3.50 -8.50
N LEU A 169 -3.82 3.06 -8.39
CA LEU A 169 -4.18 1.64 -8.37
C LEU A 169 -3.89 0.98 -9.73
N ASP A 170 -4.28 1.64 -10.84
CA ASP A 170 -4.01 1.14 -12.19
C ASP A 170 -2.50 1.04 -12.47
N LEU A 171 -1.71 2.01 -12.00
CA LEU A 171 -0.25 1.99 -12.12
C LEU A 171 0.44 1.00 -11.19
N SER A 172 -0.19 0.61 -10.08
CA SER A 172 0.36 -0.38 -9.14
C SER A 172 0.19 -1.81 -9.64
N TYR A 173 -0.88 -2.08 -10.38
CA TYR A 173 -1.14 -3.40 -10.98
C TYR A 173 0.05 -3.99 -11.77
N PRO A 174 0.68 -3.27 -12.72
CA PRO A 174 1.84 -3.81 -13.45
C PRO A 174 3.06 -4.05 -12.55
N LEU A 175 3.27 -3.22 -11.52
CA LEU A 175 4.38 -3.37 -10.58
C LEU A 175 4.28 -4.71 -9.83
N LEU A 176 3.06 -5.18 -9.56
CA LEU A 176 2.81 -6.45 -8.88
C LEU A 176 2.92 -7.65 -9.81
N VAL A 177 2.57 -7.50 -11.10
CA VAL A 177 2.61 -8.61 -12.07
C VAL A 177 4.04 -9.01 -12.43
N LEU A 178 4.98 -8.07 -12.49
CA LEU A 178 6.39 -8.34 -12.83
C LEU A 178 7.08 -9.36 -11.92
N PRO A 179 7.10 -9.20 -10.57
CA PRO A 179 7.70 -10.20 -9.68
C PRO A 179 6.94 -11.53 -9.71
N CYS A 180 5.62 -11.51 -9.90
CA CYS A 180 4.84 -12.74 -10.09
C CYS A 180 5.27 -13.50 -11.36
N TYR A 181 5.47 -12.78 -12.47
CA TYR A 181 5.94 -13.36 -13.71
C TYR A 181 7.36 -13.95 -13.55
N GLN A 182 8.30 -13.21 -12.95
CA GLN A 182 9.66 -13.71 -12.70
C GLN A 182 9.69 -14.96 -11.80
N SER A 183 8.82 -15.00 -10.81
CA SER A 183 8.67 -16.17 -9.93
C SER A 183 8.11 -17.37 -10.69
N LEU A 184 7.10 -17.16 -11.54
CA LEU A 184 6.55 -18.20 -12.42
C LEU A 184 7.56 -18.69 -13.45
N GLU A 185 8.32 -17.79 -14.08
CA GLU A 185 9.36 -18.15 -15.05
C GLU A 185 10.47 -18.98 -14.41
N SER A 186 10.88 -18.63 -13.19
CA SER A 186 11.85 -19.41 -12.41
C SER A 186 11.33 -20.81 -12.11
N LEU A 187 10.07 -20.93 -11.65
CA LEU A 187 9.43 -22.22 -11.38
C LEU A 187 9.30 -23.06 -12.66
N VAL A 188 8.86 -22.47 -13.77
CA VAL A 188 8.72 -23.18 -15.06
C VAL A 188 10.09 -23.62 -15.59
N THR A 189 11.13 -22.81 -15.43
CA THR A 189 12.50 -23.13 -15.84
C THR A 189 13.10 -24.24 -14.99
N GLU A 190 12.86 -24.25 -13.68
CA GLU A 190 13.24 -25.37 -12.80
C GLU A 190 12.51 -26.66 -13.16
N LEU A 191 11.20 -26.57 -13.42
CA LEU A 191 10.40 -27.72 -13.86
C LEU A 191 10.87 -28.28 -15.21
N ARG A 192 11.24 -27.42 -16.18
CA ARG A 192 11.87 -27.85 -17.45
C ARG A 192 13.31 -28.35 -17.27
N GLY A 193 14.07 -27.75 -16.37
CA GLY A 193 15.48 -28.07 -16.11
C GLY A 193 15.69 -29.40 -15.39
N TYR A 194 14.67 -29.86 -14.64
CA TYR A 194 14.67 -31.21 -14.04
C TYR A 194 14.74 -32.32 -15.10
N GLU A 195 14.31 -32.07 -16.35
CA GLU A 195 14.46 -33.04 -17.44
C GLU A 195 15.87 -33.08 -18.07
N VAL A 196 16.75 -32.10 -17.80
CA VAL A 196 18.02 -31.91 -18.56
C VAL A 196 19.29 -31.93 -17.65
N GLY A 197 19.15 -32.37 -16.40
CA GLY A 197 20.15 -32.22 -15.32
C GLY A 197 21.49 -32.97 -15.40
N HIS A 198 22.26 -32.90 -16.51
CA HIS A 198 23.67 -33.34 -16.52
C HIS A 198 24.72 -32.21 -16.67
N SER A 199 24.39 -31.00 -17.14
CA SER A 199 25.41 -29.95 -17.37
C SER A 199 25.59 -28.97 -16.20
N ARG A 200 26.02 -29.52 -15.06
CA ARG A 200 25.83 -28.97 -13.70
C ARG A 200 26.93 -28.03 -13.14
N ARG A 201 27.87 -27.48 -13.90
CA ARG A 201 29.09 -26.90 -13.27
C ARG A 201 29.43 -25.43 -13.50
N SER A 202 28.92 -24.76 -14.54
CA SER A 202 29.30 -23.34 -14.80
C SER A 202 28.32 -22.31 -14.20
N PHE A 203 27.03 -22.65 -14.07
CA PHE A 203 26.01 -21.78 -13.44
C PHE A 203 26.15 -21.67 -11.91
N SER A 204 26.85 -22.63 -11.30
CA SER A 204 27.01 -22.75 -9.85
C SER A 204 27.74 -21.56 -9.22
N SER A 205 28.74 -20.96 -9.87
CA SER A 205 29.52 -19.86 -9.27
C SER A 205 28.77 -18.53 -9.21
N LYS A 206 27.93 -18.21 -10.21
CA LYS A 206 27.05 -17.02 -10.18
C LYS A 206 25.86 -17.22 -9.24
N LEU A 207 25.28 -18.42 -9.20
CA LEU A 207 24.24 -18.79 -8.24
C LEU A 207 24.76 -18.78 -6.79
N TRP A 208 26.00 -19.18 -6.53
CA TRP A 208 26.55 -19.21 -5.17
C TRP A 208 26.83 -17.81 -4.62
N SER A 209 27.22 -16.86 -5.49
CA SER A 209 27.34 -15.44 -5.13
C SER A 209 25.97 -14.79 -4.87
N LYS A 210 24.98 -15.01 -5.74
CA LYS A 210 23.60 -14.51 -5.51
C LYS A 210 22.93 -15.22 -4.34
N GLY A 211 23.18 -16.51 -4.14
CA GLY A 211 22.68 -17.33 -3.03
C GLY A 211 23.19 -16.84 -1.68
N LYS A 212 24.46 -16.44 -1.58
CA LYS A 212 25.00 -15.82 -0.35
C LYS A 212 24.37 -14.46 -0.05
N GLN A 213 24.03 -13.68 -1.08
CA GLN A 213 23.28 -12.43 -0.93
C GLN A 213 21.81 -12.68 -0.56
N PHE A 214 21.20 -13.72 -1.13
CA PHE A 214 19.83 -14.15 -0.85
C PHE A 214 19.69 -14.69 0.57
N ASP A 215 20.59 -15.57 1.02
CA ASP A 215 20.65 -16.06 2.41
C ASP A 215 20.86 -14.91 3.40
N CYS A 216 21.68 -13.93 3.03
CA CYS A 216 21.90 -12.72 3.84
C CYS A 216 20.61 -11.87 3.92
N ALA A 217 19.89 -11.71 2.81
CA ALA A 217 18.66 -10.93 2.73
C ALA A 217 17.47 -11.64 3.39
N VAL A 218 17.32 -12.95 3.23
CA VAL A 218 16.36 -13.78 3.96
C VAL A 218 16.62 -13.69 5.46
N SER A 219 17.89 -13.80 5.88
CA SER A 219 18.30 -13.64 7.28
C SER A 219 18.08 -12.22 7.85
N ILE A 220 17.89 -11.19 7.01
CA ILE A 220 17.49 -9.83 7.43
C ILE A 220 15.97 -9.72 7.55
N VAL A 221 15.21 -10.47 6.75
CA VAL A 221 13.73 -10.45 6.76
C VAL A 221 13.16 -11.34 7.87
N THR A 222 13.85 -12.43 8.21
CA THR A 222 13.42 -13.37 9.25
C THR A 222 13.94 -13.06 10.66
N ALA A 223 14.73 -11.98 10.83
CA ALA A 223 15.30 -11.57 12.11
C ALA A 223 14.63 -10.30 12.64
#